data_AF-L5LRE3-F1
#
_entry.id   AF-L5LRE3-F1
#
_cell.length_a   1.000
_cell.length_b   1.000
_cell.length_c   1.000
_cell.angle_alpha   90.00
_cell.angle_beta   90.00
_cell.angle_gamma   90.00
#
_symmetry.space_group_name_H-M   'P 1'
#
loop_
_entity.id
_entity.type
_entity.pdbx_description
1 polymer ?
#
loop_
_entity_poly.entity_id
_entity_poly.type
_entity_poly.pdbx_seq_one_letter_code
_entity_poly.pdbx_strand_id
1 'polypeptide(L)'
;MLNVAVPIATYAVVQLRRQRPGYEWNEGLCKVFVSTFYTLTLATCFSVTSLSYHRMWMVRWPVNYRLSNAKKQAVHTVMGIWMVSFTLSALPAVGWHDTSERFYAHGCRFIVAEIGLGFGVCFLLLVGGSDAQGKRRSSIEGSEPAKTSLQITGLVATIVFIYDCLMGFPVLVVSFSSLRADASAPWMVLCVLWCSVAQALLLPIFLWACDRYRADLKAVWEKCTALMANDEDSGDDTSLEGGLPQDLVLERSLDYSCGGDFVALDRMANYELPLEGALPHLYPLGPLQEDKMQYLQIAVRACFLGFVFGCGVLLSFSQSSWDHFGWYMCSLSLFHYSEYLVTAVNNPKSLSLDSFLLNHSLEYTVAALSSWIEFTLENLLWPELKQVTWLSTTGLLMVVFGECLRKAAMFTAGSNFNHVVQNEKSETHTLVTSGVYAWFRHPSYVGWFYWSIGTQVMLCNPICGVGYALTVWRFFRDRTEEEEISLIHFFGEEYLEYKKRVPTGLPFIKGVKVMLCNPICGVGYALTVWRFFRDRTEEEEISLIHFFGEEYLEYKKRVPTGLPFIKGVKVEL
;
A
#
# COMPACT_ATOMS: atom_id res chain seq x y z
N MET A 1 13.13 -12.06 -7.00
CA MET A 1 12.83 -11.88 -8.44
C MET A 1 13.75 -10.85 -9.10
N LEU A 2 13.75 -9.57 -8.69
CA LEU A 2 14.64 -8.55 -9.30
C LEU A 2 16.15 -8.89 -9.23
N ASN A 3 16.62 -9.42 -8.10
CA ASN A 3 18.00 -9.90 -7.92
C ASN A 3 18.40 -11.08 -8.83
N VAL A 4 17.46 -11.68 -9.55
CA VAL A 4 17.69 -12.77 -10.53
C VAL A 4 17.45 -12.24 -11.95
N ALA A 5 16.36 -11.50 -12.16
CA ALA A 5 15.97 -10.97 -13.45
C ALA A 5 16.98 -9.96 -14.02
N VAL A 6 17.47 -9.02 -13.19
CA VAL A 6 18.40 -7.97 -13.64
C VAL A 6 19.75 -8.56 -14.08
N PRO A 7 20.40 -9.48 -13.32
CA PRO A 7 21.63 -10.11 -13.79
C PRO A 7 21.45 -10.97 -15.05
N ILE A 8 20.34 -11.71 -15.17
CA ILE A 8 20.05 -12.55 -16.36
C ILE A 8 19.81 -11.69 -17.60
N ALA A 9 19.03 -10.61 -17.47
CA ALA A 9 18.83 -9.66 -18.56
C ALA A 9 20.17 -9.03 -19.00
N THR A 10 21.02 -8.69 -18.02
CA THR A 10 22.37 -8.16 -18.29
C THR A 10 23.24 -9.20 -19.01
N TYR A 11 23.19 -10.47 -18.61
CA TYR A 11 23.89 -11.56 -19.27
C TYR A 11 23.44 -11.73 -20.73
N ALA A 12 22.13 -11.78 -20.97
CA ALA A 12 21.54 -11.93 -22.30
C ALA A 12 21.99 -10.81 -23.24
N VAL A 13 21.98 -9.57 -22.74
CA VAL A 13 22.50 -8.39 -23.41
C VAL A 13 23.98 -8.52 -23.78
N VAL A 14 24.83 -8.92 -22.82
CA VAL A 14 26.29 -9.04 -23.02
C VAL A 14 26.58 -10.11 -24.08
N GLN A 15 25.82 -11.21 -24.10
CA GLN A 15 25.96 -12.26 -25.09
C GLN A 15 25.45 -11.86 -26.48
N LEU A 16 24.32 -11.14 -26.55
CA LEU A 16 23.77 -10.64 -27.81
C LEU A 16 24.79 -9.76 -28.55
N ARG A 17 25.49 -8.90 -27.81
CA ARG A 17 26.55 -8.04 -28.36
C ARG A 17 27.79 -8.82 -28.81
N ARG A 18 28.19 -9.86 -28.06
CA ARG A 18 29.28 -10.76 -28.49
C ARG A 18 28.97 -11.43 -29.82
N GLN A 19 27.71 -11.76 -30.06
CA GLN A 19 27.25 -12.39 -31.30
C GLN A 19 27.03 -11.38 -32.44
N ARG A 20 26.70 -10.13 -32.13
CA ARG A 20 26.48 -9.04 -33.11
C ARG A 20 27.30 -7.80 -32.77
N PRO A 21 28.56 -7.69 -33.24
CA PRO A 21 29.46 -6.59 -32.89
C PRO A 21 29.00 -5.21 -33.43
N GLY A 22 28.12 -5.17 -34.43
CA GLY A 22 27.52 -3.94 -34.97
C GLY A 22 26.25 -3.46 -34.25
N TYR A 23 25.84 -4.11 -33.15
CA TYR A 23 24.70 -3.65 -32.34
C TYR A 23 25.12 -2.46 -31.48
N GLU A 24 24.66 -1.25 -31.83
CA GLU A 24 24.87 -0.04 -31.05
C GLU A 24 23.97 -0.04 -29.81
N TRP A 25 24.58 0.22 -28.65
CA TRP A 25 23.90 0.16 -27.36
C TRP A 25 23.39 1.56 -26.97
N ASN A 26 22.18 1.64 -26.43
CA ASN A 26 21.66 2.89 -25.87
C ASN A 26 22.32 3.18 -24.51
N GLU A 27 23.18 4.20 -24.47
CA GLU A 27 23.91 4.63 -23.28
C GLU A 27 23.01 4.83 -22.05
N GLY A 28 21.80 5.37 -22.22
CA GLY A 28 20.82 5.56 -21.15
C GLY A 28 20.37 4.24 -20.54
N LEU A 29 20.08 3.23 -21.37
CA LEU A 29 19.75 1.89 -20.89
C LEU A 29 20.92 1.27 -20.13
N CYS A 30 22.18 1.45 -20.56
CA CYS A 30 23.33 0.90 -19.81
C CYS A 30 23.36 1.49 -18.39
N LYS A 31 23.22 2.81 -18.29
CA LYS A 31 23.26 3.53 -17.00
C LYS A 31 22.19 3.02 -16.05
N VAL A 32 20.95 2.86 -16.54
CA VAL A 32 19.83 2.33 -15.74
C VAL A 32 20.10 0.89 -15.29
N PHE A 33 20.51 0.01 -16.22
CA PHE A 33 20.75 -1.40 -15.88
C PHE A 33 21.89 -1.57 -14.86
N VAL A 34 23.01 -0.90 -15.08
CA VAL A 34 24.19 -0.94 -14.20
C VAL A 34 23.87 -0.33 -12.83
N SER A 35 23.20 0.84 -12.81
CA SER A 35 22.77 1.49 -11.56
C SER A 35 21.77 0.62 -10.79
N THR A 36 20.85 -0.05 -11.47
CA THR A 36 19.88 -0.97 -10.85
C THR A 36 20.58 -2.18 -10.23
N PHE A 37 21.50 -2.82 -10.96
CA PHE A 37 22.27 -3.95 -10.44
C PHE A 37 23.08 -3.56 -9.20
N TYR A 38 23.76 -2.42 -9.23
CA TYR A 38 24.51 -1.93 -8.07
C TYR A 38 23.62 -1.56 -6.90
N THR A 39 22.48 -0.91 -7.14
CA THR A 39 21.51 -0.57 -6.09
C THR A 39 21.03 -1.82 -5.38
N LEU A 40 20.64 -2.83 -6.14
CA LEU A 40 20.19 -4.12 -5.61
C LEU A 40 21.29 -4.84 -4.82
N THR A 41 22.52 -4.80 -5.33
CA THR A 41 23.66 -5.45 -4.68
C THR A 41 24.05 -4.76 -3.37
N LEU A 42 24.13 -3.42 -3.36
CA LEU A 42 24.41 -2.63 -2.15
C LEU A 42 23.27 -2.74 -1.14
N ALA A 43 22.02 -2.69 -1.58
CA ALA A 43 20.86 -2.86 -0.69
C ALA A 43 20.88 -4.24 -0.02
N THR A 44 21.25 -5.29 -0.77
CA THR A 44 21.41 -6.64 -0.22
C THR A 44 22.57 -6.70 0.78
N CYS A 45 23.71 -6.06 0.46
CA CYS A 45 24.88 -5.99 1.34
C CYS A 45 24.55 -5.34 2.69
N PHE A 46 23.96 -4.15 2.67
CA PHE A 46 23.58 -3.43 3.88
C PHE A 46 22.46 -4.15 4.65
N SER A 47 21.55 -4.85 3.96
CA SER A 47 20.51 -5.65 4.61
C SER A 47 21.09 -6.82 5.38
N VAL A 48 22.04 -7.57 4.78
CA VAL A 48 22.75 -8.66 5.46
C VAL A 48 23.57 -8.13 6.63
N THR A 49 24.24 -6.99 6.45
CA THR A 49 25.00 -6.31 7.52
C THR A 49 24.09 -5.91 8.67
N SER A 50 22.98 -5.24 8.38
CA SER A 50 21.98 -4.85 9.36
C SER A 50 21.41 -6.06 10.11
N LEU A 51 21.16 -7.18 9.41
CA LEU A 51 20.67 -8.41 10.03
C LEU A 51 21.68 -8.98 11.04
N SER A 52 22.98 -8.97 10.70
CA SER A 52 24.06 -9.40 11.60
C SER A 52 24.13 -8.53 12.86
N TYR A 53 24.10 -7.20 12.72
CA TYR A 53 24.10 -6.28 13.86
C TYR A 53 22.84 -6.40 14.72
N HIS A 54 21.68 -6.51 14.08
CA HIS A 54 20.41 -6.74 14.75
C HIS A 54 20.44 -8.03 15.58
N ARG A 55 21.05 -9.10 15.04
CA ARG A 55 21.23 -10.35 15.80
C ARG A 55 22.21 -10.18 16.95
N MET A 56 23.34 -9.52 16.74
CA MET A 56 24.33 -9.23 17.78
C MET A 56 23.73 -8.48 18.96
N TRP A 57 22.93 -7.44 18.72
CA TRP A 57 22.31 -6.64 19.78
C TRP A 57 21.26 -7.42 20.56
N MET A 58 20.43 -8.23 19.88
CA MET A 58 19.48 -9.12 20.56
C MET A 58 20.15 -10.14 21.47
N VAL A 59 21.32 -10.66 21.08
CA VAL A 59 22.05 -11.67 21.87
C VAL A 59 22.83 -11.02 23.03
N ARG A 60 23.49 -9.87 22.80
CA ARG A 60 24.32 -9.20 23.82
C ARG A 60 23.51 -8.38 24.82
N TRP A 61 22.40 -7.76 24.40
CA TRP A 61 21.58 -6.85 25.22
C TRP A 61 20.06 -7.05 25.02
N PRO A 62 19.51 -8.22 25.36
CA PRO A 62 18.11 -8.55 25.07
C PRO A 62 17.08 -7.60 25.70
N VAL A 63 17.35 -7.09 26.91
CA VAL A 63 16.43 -6.23 27.67
C VAL A 63 16.34 -4.83 27.05
N ASN A 64 17.48 -4.15 26.91
CA ASN A 64 17.53 -2.80 26.32
C ASN A 64 17.03 -2.81 24.87
N TYR A 65 17.31 -3.90 24.13
CA TYR A 65 16.84 -4.03 22.76
C TYR A 65 15.31 -4.19 22.67
N ARG A 66 14.67 -4.93 23.57
CA ARG A 66 13.19 -5.04 23.62
C ARG A 66 12.51 -3.76 24.10
N LEU A 67 13.14 -3.02 25.00
CA LEU A 67 12.66 -1.70 25.45
C LEU A 67 12.84 -0.64 24.36
N SER A 68 13.73 -0.87 23.39
CA SER A 68 13.83 -0.04 22.19
C SER A 68 12.64 -0.28 21.26
N ASN A 69 12.23 0.76 20.54
CA ASN A 69 11.12 0.66 19.59
C ASN A 69 11.59 0.01 18.27
N ALA A 70 12.01 -1.25 18.36
CA ALA A 70 12.76 -1.98 17.33
C ALA A 70 12.01 -2.09 16.01
N LYS A 71 10.67 -2.15 16.02
CA LYS A 71 9.84 -2.16 14.80
C LYS A 71 10.00 -0.85 14.02
N LYS A 72 9.87 0.30 14.71
CA LYS A 72 10.04 1.62 14.10
C LYS A 72 11.47 1.80 13.60
N GLN A 73 12.46 1.39 14.40
CA GLN A 73 13.87 1.44 14.00
C GLN A 73 14.15 0.58 12.76
N ALA A 74 13.62 -0.65 12.68
CA ALA A 74 13.80 -1.52 11.52
C ALA A 74 13.25 -0.90 10.24
N VAL A 75 12.06 -0.28 10.29
CA VAL A 75 11.49 0.45 9.14
C VAL A 75 12.40 1.59 8.69
N HIS A 76 12.86 2.44 9.62
CA HIS A 76 13.80 3.52 9.29
C HIS A 76 15.12 3.00 8.74
N THR A 77 15.65 1.90 9.27
CA THR A 77 16.88 1.28 8.77
C THR A 77 16.69 0.77 7.35
N VAL A 78 15.59 0.08 7.04
CA VAL A 78 15.29 -0.38 5.67
C VAL A 78 15.19 0.80 4.71
N MET A 79 14.47 1.87 5.08
CA MET A 79 14.38 3.09 4.27
C MET A 79 15.77 3.70 4.04
N GLY A 80 16.59 3.82 5.08
CA GLY A 80 17.96 4.33 5.00
C GLY A 80 18.86 3.49 4.08
N ILE A 81 18.77 2.16 4.17
CA ILE A 81 19.51 1.23 3.31
C ILE A 81 19.21 1.49 1.84
N TRP A 82 17.93 1.55 1.47
CA TRP A 82 17.54 1.79 0.08
C TRP A 82 17.94 3.17 -0.41
N MET A 83 17.76 4.21 0.41
CA MET A 83 18.16 5.58 0.07
C MET A 83 19.67 5.69 -0.18
N VAL A 84 20.50 5.16 0.71
CA VAL A 84 21.97 5.20 0.57
C VAL A 84 22.40 4.36 -0.63
N SER A 85 21.84 3.17 -0.81
CA SER A 85 22.19 2.28 -1.93
C SER A 85 21.87 2.90 -3.28
N PHE A 86 20.70 3.52 -3.41
CA PHE A 86 20.29 4.22 -4.64
C PHE A 86 21.18 5.44 -4.90
N THR A 87 21.43 6.26 -3.87
CA THR A 87 22.26 7.46 -4.00
C THR A 87 23.66 7.12 -4.49
N LEU A 88 24.33 6.15 -3.84
CA LEU A 88 25.67 5.71 -4.23
C LEU A 88 25.71 5.09 -5.64
N SER A 89 24.66 4.36 -6.02
CA SER A 89 24.57 3.72 -7.34
C SER A 89 24.16 4.65 -8.47
N ALA A 90 23.58 5.81 -8.15
CA ALA A 90 23.19 6.83 -9.12
C ALA A 90 24.35 7.78 -9.47
N LEU A 91 25.36 7.92 -8.61
CA LEU A 91 26.52 8.82 -8.85
C LEU A 91 27.21 8.59 -10.21
N PRO A 92 27.50 7.36 -10.65
CA PRO A 92 28.08 7.12 -11.97
C PRO A 92 27.14 7.50 -13.13
N ALA A 93 25.82 7.41 -12.93
CA ALA A 93 24.84 7.78 -13.95
C ALA A 93 24.73 9.31 -14.14
N VAL A 94 25.09 10.09 -13.11
CA VAL A 94 25.10 11.57 -13.11
C VAL A 94 26.42 12.14 -13.62
N GLY A 95 27.40 11.30 -13.98
CA GLY A 95 28.68 11.72 -14.56
C GLY A 95 29.82 11.87 -13.54
N TRP A 96 29.72 11.24 -12.36
CA TRP A 96 30.85 11.06 -11.45
C TRP A 96 31.79 9.96 -11.99
N HIS A 97 32.42 10.24 -13.12
CA HIS A 97 33.51 9.46 -13.72
C HIS A 97 34.29 10.40 -14.66
N ASP A 98 35.50 10.03 -15.08
CA ASP A 98 36.25 10.83 -16.07
C ASP A 98 35.40 10.97 -17.34
N THR A 99 35.12 12.21 -17.76
CA THR A 99 34.18 12.53 -18.85
C THR A 99 34.90 12.67 -20.20
N SER A 100 36.22 12.51 -20.22
CA SER A 100 37.06 12.65 -21.41
C SER A 100 36.92 11.49 -22.41
N GLU A 101 36.57 10.28 -21.96
CA GLU A 101 36.15 9.17 -22.80
C GLU A 101 34.64 8.91 -22.61
N ARG A 102 33.87 8.72 -23.69
CA ARG A 102 32.47 8.24 -23.57
C ARG A 102 32.47 6.78 -23.12
N PHE A 103 32.70 6.54 -21.83
CA PHE A 103 32.87 5.22 -21.20
C PHE A 103 31.75 4.22 -21.54
N TYR A 104 30.53 4.71 -21.77
CA TYR A 104 29.37 3.89 -22.13
C TYR A 104 29.12 3.74 -23.65
N ALA A 105 29.79 4.53 -24.50
CA ALA A 105 29.61 4.50 -25.96
C ALA A 105 30.28 3.28 -26.61
N HIS A 106 31.40 2.81 -26.07
CA HIS A 106 32.17 1.70 -26.64
C HIS A 106 31.94 0.36 -25.91
N GLY A 107 31.25 0.33 -24.77
CA GLY A 107 31.00 -0.88 -23.97
C GLY A 107 30.10 -0.59 -22.77
N CYS A 108 29.10 -1.44 -22.46
CA CYS A 108 28.42 -1.37 -21.16
C CYS A 108 29.34 -2.01 -20.11
N ARG A 109 30.35 -1.25 -19.67
CA ARG A 109 31.38 -1.71 -18.72
C ARG A 109 30.93 -1.39 -17.30
N PHE A 110 31.04 -2.37 -16.41
CA PHE A 110 30.86 -2.16 -14.98
C PHE A 110 32.08 -1.40 -14.44
N ILE A 111 31.87 -0.19 -13.90
CA ILE A 111 32.89 0.53 -13.14
C ILE A 111 32.96 -0.16 -11.77
N VAL A 112 33.72 -1.26 -11.69
CA VAL A 112 33.86 -2.04 -10.45
C VAL A 112 34.86 -1.38 -9.49
N ALA A 113 35.70 -0.47 -9.99
CA ALA A 113 36.85 0.10 -9.30
C ALA A 113 36.51 0.98 -8.07
N GLU A 114 35.66 1.99 -8.21
CA GLU A 114 35.39 2.94 -7.12
C GLU A 114 34.33 2.44 -6.11
N ILE A 115 33.33 1.67 -6.59
CA ILE A 115 32.25 1.14 -5.75
C ILE A 115 32.70 -0.11 -4.98
N GLY A 116 33.68 -0.86 -5.49
CA GLY A 116 34.27 -2.03 -4.84
C GLY A 116 34.88 -1.75 -3.47
N LEU A 117 35.38 -0.53 -3.25
CA LEU A 117 35.87 -0.07 -1.93
C LEU A 117 34.74 0.03 -0.91
N GLY A 118 33.54 0.47 -1.33
CA GLY A 118 32.33 0.49 -0.50
C GLY A 118 31.91 -0.93 -0.08
N PHE A 119 31.98 -1.90 -0.99
CA PHE A 119 31.78 -3.31 -0.68
C PHE A 119 32.83 -3.86 0.29
N GLY A 120 34.10 -3.42 0.18
CA GLY A 120 35.17 -3.77 1.11
C GLY A 120 34.93 -3.27 2.52
N VAL A 121 34.42 -2.05 2.67
CA VAL A 121 34.03 -1.51 3.99
C VAL A 121 32.86 -2.31 4.58
N CYS A 122 31.85 -2.63 3.80
CA CYS A 122 30.73 -3.47 4.27
C CYS A 122 31.18 -4.89 4.65
N PHE A 123 32.08 -5.49 3.88
CA PHE A 123 32.68 -6.79 4.18
C PHE A 123 33.46 -6.77 5.50
N LEU A 124 34.25 -5.72 5.75
CA LEU A 124 34.96 -5.54 7.03
C LEU A 124 34.00 -5.35 8.22
N LEU A 125 32.91 -4.62 8.03
CA LEU A 125 31.86 -4.45 9.05
C LEU A 125 31.11 -5.76 9.34
N LEU A 126 30.86 -6.59 8.31
CA LEU A 126 30.28 -7.93 8.42
C LEU A 126 31.15 -8.89 9.22
N VAL A 127 32.47 -8.87 8.96
CA VAL A 127 33.44 -9.64 9.75
C VAL A 127 33.44 -9.19 11.22
N GLY A 128 33.35 -7.88 11.49
CA GLY A 128 33.25 -7.34 12.85
C GLY A 128 31.96 -7.71 13.60
N GLY A 129 30.84 -7.90 12.88
CA GLY A 129 29.57 -8.38 13.45
C GLY A 129 29.51 -9.90 13.68
N SER A 130 30.37 -10.66 13.00
CA SER A 130 30.43 -12.13 13.07
C SER A 130 31.10 -12.64 14.36
N ASP A 131 31.82 -11.79 15.09
CA ASP A 131 32.37 -12.04 16.44
C ASP A 131 31.27 -12.07 17.54
N ALA A 132 30.03 -12.33 17.15
CA ALA A 132 28.87 -12.48 18.02
C ALA A 132 28.82 -13.83 18.76
N GLN A 133 29.86 -14.66 18.68
CA GLN A 133 30.06 -15.80 19.60
C GLN A 133 30.30 -15.37 21.06
N GLY A 134 30.32 -14.06 21.34
CA GLY A 134 30.36 -13.51 22.70
C GLY A 134 29.25 -14.05 23.60
N LYS A 135 29.68 -14.66 24.71
CA LYS A 135 28.87 -15.17 25.83
C LYS A 135 27.63 -14.30 26.11
N ARG A 136 26.44 -14.92 26.14
CA ARG A 136 25.16 -14.30 26.52
C ARG A 136 25.31 -13.61 27.88
N ARG A 137 25.15 -12.28 27.97
CA ARG A 137 25.43 -11.50 29.19
C ARG A 137 24.34 -11.60 30.27
N SER A 138 23.14 -12.07 29.94
CA SER A 138 22.06 -12.32 30.92
C SER A 138 20.93 -13.18 30.32
N SER A 139 20.42 -14.16 31.08
CA SER A 139 19.15 -14.84 30.79
C SER A 139 18.11 -14.43 31.84
N ILE A 140 17.03 -13.80 31.41
CA ILE A 140 15.85 -13.52 32.25
C ILE A 140 14.71 -14.45 31.79
N GLU A 141 13.82 -14.84 32.69
CA GLU A 141 12.57 -15.55 32.38
C GLU A 141 11.75 -14.76 31.33
N GLY A 142 11.40 -15.41 30.22
CA GLY A 142 10.76 -14.75 29.05
C GLY A 142 11.71 -14.38 27.89
N SER A 143 13.01 -14.65 28.02
CA SER A 143 13.96 -14.58 26.90
C SER A 143 13.72 -15.71 25.87
N GLU A 144 14.08 -15.49 24.60
CA GLU A 144 13.98 -16.54 23.58
C GLU A 144 14.71 -17.82 24.06
N PRO A 145 14.12 -19.01 23.83
CA PRO A 145 14.75 -20.27 24.21
C PRO A 145 16.15 -20.36 23.62
N ALA A 146 17.11 -20.88 24.39
CA ALA A 146 18.51 -20.97 23.95
C ALA A 146 18.64 -21.76 22.63
N LYS A 147 17.85 -22.82 22.46
CA LYS A 147 17.77 -23.63 21.23
C LYS A 147 17.31 -22.81 20.02
N THR A 148 16.22 -22.06 20.17
CA THR A 148 15.66 -21.20 19.10
C THR A 148 16.60 -20.06 18.76
N SER A 149 17.23 -19.47 19.79
CA SER A 149 18.25 -18.43 19.61
C SER A 149 19.47 -18.98 18.83
N LEU A 150 19.95 -20.17 19.17
CA LEU A 150 21.07 -20.80 18.46
C LEU A 150 20.71 -21.09 16.99
N GLN A 151 19.50 -21.61 16.73
CA GLN A 151 19.00 -21.87 15.38
C GLN A 151 18.93 -20.60 14.53
N ILE A 152 18.40 -19.49 15.06
CA ILE A 152 18.34 -18.22 14.32
C ILE A 152 19.73 -17.63 14.10
N THR A 153 20.60 -17.65 15.11
CA THR A 153 21.98 -17.16 14.94
C THR A 153 22.74 -17.98 13.90
N GLY A 154 22.58 -19.30 13.91
CA GLY A 154 23.15 -20.18 12.90
C GLY A 154 22.62 -19.90 11.49
N LEU A 155 21.32 -19.66 11.35
CA LEU A 155 20.71 -19.28 10.07
C LEU A 155 21.28 -17.96 9.54
N VAL A 156 21.36 -16.92 10.38
CA VAL A 156 21.92 -15.61 9.99
C VAL A 156 23.40 -15.75 9.62
N ALA A 157 24.20 -16.49 10.40
CA ALA A 157 25.61 -16.74 10.10
C ALA A 157 25.79 -17.46 8.76
N THR A 158 24.96 -18.46 8.46
CA THR A 158 24.96 -19.15 7.17
C THR A 158 24.60 -18.22 6.01
N ILE A 159 23.61 -17.35 6.18
CA ILE A 159 23.24 -16.34 5.17
C ILE A 159 24.42 -15.39 4.88
N VAL A 160 25.09 -14.90 5.92
CA VAL A 160 26.26 -14.02 5.81
C VAL A 160 27.41 -14.74 5.10
N PHE A 161 27.72 -15.97 5.51
CA PHE A 161 28.77 -16.78 4.89
C PHE A 161 28.53 -17.01 3.40
N ILE A 162 27.30 -17.36 3.03
CA ILE A 162 26.92 -17.56 1.61
C ILE A 162 27.06 -16.25 0.84
N TYR A 163 26.59 -15.14 1.40
CA TYR A 163 26.73 -13.82 0.79
C TYR A 163 28.20 -13.46 0.55
N ASP A 164 29.06 -13.68 1.54
CA ASP A 164 30.49 -13.40 1.46
C ASP A 164 31.19 -14.28 0.43
N CYS A 165 30.90 -15.58 0.40
CA CYS A 165 31.49 -16.51 -0.57
C CYS A 165 31.01 -16.28 -2.00
N LEU A 166 29.70 -16.05 -2.18
CA LEU A 166 29.10 -15.97 -3.51
C LEU A 166 29.07 -14.55 -4.06
N MET A 167 29.20 -13.50 -3.25
CA MET A 167 29.10 -12.13 -3.76
C MET A 167 30.20 -11.22 -3.23
N GLY A 168 30.43 -11.19 -1.92
CA GLY A 168 31.46 -10.35 -1.30
C GLY A 168 32.85 -10.59 -1.91
N PHE A 169 33.34 -11.82 -1.85
CA PHE A 169 34.67 -12.18 -2.32
C PHE A 169 34.84 -12.05 -3.85
N PRO A 170 33.93 -12.57 -4.70
CA PRO A 170 34.02 -12.36 -6.15
C PRO A 170 34.02 -10.89 -6.56
N VAL A 171 33.15 -10.06 -5.96
CA VAL A 171 33.11 -8.61 -6.25
C VAL A 171 34.42 -7.94 -5.83
N LEU A 172 34.96 -8.26 -4.65
CA LEU A 172 36.23 -7.68 -4.19
C LEU A 172 37.42 -8.05 -5.09
N VAL A 173 37.54 -9.31 -5.48
CA VAL A 173 38.61 -9.78 -6.37
C VAL A 173 38.52 -9.11 -7.74
N VAL A 174 37.32 -9.02 -8.30
CA VAL A 174 37.08 -8.33 -9.58
C VAL A 174 37.35 -6.84 -9.47
N SER A 175 36.97 -6.20 -8.36
CA SER A 175 37.23 -4.77 -8.09
C SER A 175 38.73 -4.49 -8.06
N PHE A 176 39.49 -5.26 -7.28
CA PHE A 176 40.93 -5.09 -7.12
C PHE A 176 41.70 -5.37 -8.41
N SER A 177 41.31 -6.41 -9.13
CA SER A 177 41.91 -6.74 -10.45
C SER A 177 41.61 -5.66 -11.49
N SER A 178 40.40 -5.08 -11.47
CA SER A 178 40.01 -3.99 -12.37
C SER A 178 40.71 -2.68 -12.06
N LEU A 179 40.96 -2.38 -10.77
CA LEU A 179 41.76 -1.22 -10.33
C LEU A 179 43.23 -1.31 -10.78
N ARG A 180 43.77 -2.53 -10.88
CA ARG A 180 45.16 -2.76 -11.29
C ARG A 180 45.36 -2.70 -12.80
N ALA A 181 44.31 -3.00 -13.57
CA ALA A 181 44.37 -3.17 -15.02
C ALA A 181 43.64 -2.05 -15.80
N ASP A 182 43.05 -1.06 -15.11
CA ASP A 182 42.14 -0.03 -15.65
C ASP A 182 41.03 -0.57 -16.56
N ALA A 183 40.74 -1.87 -16.47
CA ALA A 183 39.78 -2.58 -17.29
C ALA A 183 39.33 -3.88 -16.62
N SER A 184 38.05 -4.22 -16.79
CA SER A 184 37.50 -5.51 -16.38
C SER A 184 37.33 -6.42 -17.60
N ALA A 185 37.84 -7.66 -17.52
CA ALA A 185 37.64 -8.64 -18.57
C ALA A 185 36.17 -9.13 -18.56
N PRO A 186 35.54 -9.42 -19.72
CA PRO A 186 34.14 -9.83 -19.77
C PRO A 186 33.81 -11.08 -18.94
N TRP A 187 34.76 -12.01 -18.79
CA TRP A 187 34.56 -13.21 -17.96
C TRP A 187 34.46 -12.88 -16.46
N MET A 188 35.12 -11.81 -16.00
CA MET A 188 35.06 -11.36 -14.60
C MET A 188 33.68 -10.82 -14.26
N VAL A 189 33.10 -10.04 -15.17
CA VAL A 189 31.72 -9.52 -15.04
C VAL A 189 30.70 -10.67 -15.07
N LEU A 190 30.86 -11.62 -15.98
CA LEU A 190 30.01 -12.81 -16.06
C LEU A 190 30.07 -13.62 -14.76
N CYS A 191 31.25 -13.77 -14.16
CA CYS A 191 31.42 -14.44 -12.88
C CYS A 191 30.58 -13.77 -11.78
N VAL A 192 30.66 -12.44 -11.64
CA VAL A 192 29.89 -11.66 -10.65
C VAL A 192 28.38 -11.74 -10.88
N LEU A 193 27.93 -11.71 -12.15
CA LEU A 193 26.50 -11.83 -12.48
C LEU A 193 25.95 -13.21 -12.09
N TRP A 194 26.66 -14.29 -12.42
CA TRP A 194 26.23 -15.66 -12.07
C TRP A 194 26.29 -15.92 -10.57
N CYS A 195 27.30 -15.38 -9.91
CA CYS A 195 27.44 -15.32 -8.46
C CYS A 195 26.23 -14.66 -7.78
N SER A 196 25.80 -13.50 -8.29
CA SER A 196 24.58 -12.80 -7.82
C SER A 196 23.31 -13.63 -8.00
N VAL A 197 23.16 -14.30 -9.15
CA VAL A 197 22.00 -15.18 -9.41
C VAL A 197 21.99 -16.36 -8.45
N ALA A 198 23.13 -17.03 -8.29
CA ALA A 198 23.28 -18.17 -7.39
C ALA A 198 22.89 -17.79 -5.95
N GLN A 199 23.41 -16.66 -5.45
CA GLN A 199 23.06 -16.16 -4.13
C GLN A 199 21.56 -15.89 -3.98
N ALA A 200 20.95 -15.21 -4.96
CA ALA A 200 19.54 -14.84 -4.92
C ALA A 200 18.59 -16.07 -4.95
N LEU A 201 19.00 -17.15 -5.60
CA LEU A 201 18.24 -18.41 -5.63
C LEU A 201 18.42 -19.27 -4.37
N LEU A 202 19.59 -19.21 -3.75
CA LEU A 202 19.90 -20.01 -2.55
C LEU A 202 19.20 -19.48 -1.29
N LEU A 203 19.06 -18.16 -1.15
CA LEU A 203 18.45 -17.51 0.03
C LEU A 203 17.06 -18.09 0.41
N PRO A 204 16.08 -18.20 -0.51
CA PRO A 204 14.79 -18.84 -0.22
C PRO A 204 14.89 -20.31 0.19
N ILE A 205 15.83 -21.07 -0.39
CA ILE A 205 16.03 -22.50 -0.10
C ILE A 205 16.50 -22.68 1.35
N PHE A 206 17.40 -21.83 1.84
CA PHE A 206 17.87 -21.88 3.22
C PHE A 206 16.81 -21.45 4.24
N LEU A 207 15.97 -20.47 3.90
CA LEU A 207 14.81 -20.12 4.72
C LEU A 207 13.83 -21.30 4.80
N TRP A 208 13.61 -22.00 3.69
CA TRP A 208 12.75 -23.18 3.64
C TRP A 208 13.34 -24.40 4.38
N ALA A 209 14.66 -24.53 4.43
CA ALA A 209 15.35 -25.56 5.20
C ALA A 209 15.23 -25.36 6.73
N CYS A 210 14.90 -24.15 7.20
CA CYS A 210 14.68 -23.87 8.60
C CYS A 210 13.26 -24.27 9.01
N ASP A 211 13.11 -25.25 9.92
CA ASP A 211 11.80 -25.77 10.35
C ASP A 211 10.84 -24.69 10.88
N ARG A 212 11.37 -23.57 11.40
CA ARG A 212 10.57 -22.43 11.87
C ARG A 212 9.94 -21.62 10.73
N TYR A 213 10.61 -21.55 9.58
CA TYR A 213 10.23 -20.70 8.43
C TYR A 213 9.81 -21.51 7.20
N ARG A 214 9.87 -22.86 7.28
CA ARG A 214 9.40 -23.77 6.24
C ARG A 214 7.92 -23.54 5.97
N ALA A 215 7.61 -23.05 4.76
CA ALA A 215 6.25 -22.98 4.27
C ALA A 215 5.81 -24.37 3.76
N ASP A 216 4.60 -24.79 4.12
CA ASP A 216 3.95 -25.95 3.53
C ASP A 216 3.42 -25.57 2.14
N LEU A 217 4.14 -26.00 1.10
CA LEU A 217 3.83 -25.67 -0.29
C LEU A 217 2.46 -26.16 -0.73
N LYS A 218 2.00 -27.30 -0.20
CA LYS A 218 0.70 -27.86 -0.53
C LYS A 218 -0.41 -27.03 0.10
N ALA A 219 -0.27 -26.67 1.37
CA ALA A 219 -1.20 -25.78 2.06
C ALA A 219 -1.23 -24.36 1.45
N VAL A 220 -0.10 -23.86 0.97
CA VAL A 220 -0.02 -22.57 0.26
C VAL A 220 -0.69 -22.67 -1.12
N TRP A 221 -0.40 -23.72 -1.89
CA TRP A 221 -0.95 -23.93 -3.22
C TRP A 221 -2.46 -24.13 -3.20
N GLU A 222 -2.97 -25.03 -2.36
CA GLU A 222 -4.41 -25.32 -2.22
C GLU A 222 -5.20 -24.07 -1.82
N LYS A 223 -4.61 -23.24 -0.95
CA LYS A 223 -5.20 -21.94 -0.58
C LYS A 223 -5.15 -20.92 -1.71
N CYS A 224 -4.04 -20.82 -2.45
CA CYS A 224 -3.96 -19.94 -3.61
C CYS A 224 -4.95 -20.34 -4.71
N THR A 225 -5.13 -21.63 -4.97
CA THR A 225 -6.12 -22.12 -5.96
C THR A 225 -7.55 -21.90 -5.51
N ALA A 226 -7.86 -22.08 -4.23
CA ALA A 226 -9.19 -21.78 -3.69
C ALA A 226 -9.51 -20.27 -3.75
N LEU A 227 -8.50 -19.42 -3.56
CA LEU A 227 -8.65 -17.96 -3.66
C LEU A 227 -8.89 -17.47 -5.09
N MET A 228 -8.26 -18.09 -6.09
CA MET A 228 -8.55 -17.76 -7.50
C MET A 228 -9.95 -18.22 -7.94
N ALA A 229 -10.53 -19.21 -7.26
CA ALA A 229 -11.87 -19.70 -7.54
C ALA A 229 -12.98 -18.85 -6.87
N ASN A 230 -12.69 -18.19 -5.75
CA ASN A 230 -13.67 -17.39 -5.01
C ASN A 230 -13.84 -15.94 -5.51
N ASP A 231 -12.98 -15.46 -6.42
CA ASP A 231 -13.12 -14.12 -7.02
C ASP A 231 -14.23 -14.08 -8.12
N GLU A 232 -14.83 -15.22 -8.50
CA GLU A 232 -15.90 -15.26 -9.52
C GLU A 232 -17.33 -15.13 -8.98
N ASP A 233 -17.57 -15.18 -7.65
CA ASP A 233 -18.94 -15.41 -7.12
C ASP A 233 -19.48 -14.35 -6.14
N SER A 234 -18.94 -13.13 -6.10
CA SER A 234 -19.50 -12.04 -5.28
C SER A 234 -20.44 -11.11 -6.05
N GLY A 235 -21.46 -11.66 -6.70
CA GLY A 235 -22.55 -10.93 -7.33
C GLY A 235 -23.91 -11.60 -7.07
N ASP A 236 -24.82 -10.87 -6.44
CA ASP A 236 -26.28 -11.09 -6.30
C ASP A 236 -26.77 -12.42 -5.66
N ASP A 237 -27.33 -12.37 -4.45
CA ASP A 237 -28.76 -12.03 -4.23
C ASP A 237 -29.29 -12.59 -2.89
N THR A 238 -30.18 -11.82 -2.28
CA THR A 238 -30.98 -12.16 -1.09
C THR A 238 -31.98 -13.31 -1.30
N SER A 239 -32.09 -14.27 -0.38
CA SER A 239 -33.39 -14.80 0.11
C SER A 239 -33.28 -15.89 1.21
N LEU A 240 -34.23 -15.75 2.15
CA LEU A 240 -34.83 -16.64 3.17
C LEU A 240 -34.54 -18.16 3.22
N GLU A 241 -34.45 -18.61 4.48
CA GLU A 241 -34.88 -19.91 5.08
C GLU A 241 -34.51 -21.26 4.46
N GLY A 242 -33.86 -22.11 5.27
CA GLY A 242 -34.26 -23.52 5.42
C GLY A 242 -33.19 -24.60 5.14
N GLY A 243 -32.90 -25.40 6.18
CA GLY A 243 -32.67 -26.84 6.03
C GLY A 243 -31.25 -27.36 5.79
N LEU A 244 -30.67 -27.98 6.82
CA LEU A 244 -29.73 -29.12 6.67
C LEU A 244 -30.48 -30.31 6.02
N PRO A 245 -29.81 -31.26 5.30
CA PRO A 245 -28.91 -32.20 5.98
C PRO A 245 -27.68 -32.71 5.19
N GLN A 246 -26.72 -33.18 6.00
CA GLN A 246 -25.73 -34.25 5.85
C GLN A 246 -25.73 -35.08 4.56
N ASP A 247 -24.57 -35.14 3.88
CA ASP A 247 -23.77 -36.38 3.73
C ASP A 247 -22.74 -36.22 2.60
N LEU A 248 -21.44 -36.15 2.95
CA LEU A 248 -20.35 -36.67 2.11
C LEU A 248 -19.07 -36.86 2.95
N VAL A 249 -19.01 -38.03 3.57
CA VAL A 249 -17.87 -38.97 3.54
C VAL A 249 -16.48 -38.43 3.91
N LEU A 250 -16.18 -38.54 5.20
CA LEU A 250 -15.10 -39.39 5.76
C LEU A 250 -13.99 -39.83 4.79
N GLU A 251 -12.77 -39.27 4.91
CA GLU A 251 -11.59 -40.07 5.27
C GLU A 251 -10.33 -39.22 5.52
N ARG A 252 -9.60 -39.65 6.56
CA ARG A 252 -8.14 -39.57 6.75
C ARG A 252 -7.55 -38.44 7.60
N SER A 253 -7.90 -38.48 8.88
CA SER A 253 -6.93 -38.24 9.96
C SER A 253 -5.89 -39.37 10.01
N LEU A 254 -4.61 -39.04 9.87
CA LEU A 254 -3.51 -39.95 10.24
C LEU A 254 -2.45 -39.13 10.97
N ASP A 255 -2.55 -39.16 12.29
CA ASP A 255 -1.52 -38.74 13.22
C ASP A 255 -0.25 -39.60 13.06
N TYR A 256 0.92 -38.97 13.14
CA TYR A 256 2.17 -39.65 13.48
C TYR A 256 2.85 -38.91 14.62
N SER A 257 2.79 -39.52 15.80
CA SER A 257 3.60 -39.23 16.96
C SER A 257 4.99 -39.87 16.81
N CYS A 258 6.04 -39.22 17.31
CA CYS A 258 7.33 -39.85 17.56
C CYS A 258 7.84 -39.38 18.94
N GLY A 259 7.93 -40.32 19.87
CA GLY A 259 8.39 -40.14 21.25
C GLY A 259 9.89 -40.39 21.45
N GLY A 260 10.32 -40.28 22.71
CA GLY A 260 11.65 -40.68 23.16
C GLY A 260 11.91 -40.40 24.65
N ASP A 261 11.77 -41.47 25.44
CA ASP A 261 12.54 -41.88 26.64
C ASP A 261 12.33 -41.32 28.06
N PHE A 262 12.59 -42.26 28.98
CA PHE A 262 12.07 -42.54 30.32
C PHE A 262 13.10 -42.17 31.43
N VAL A 263 12.59 -41.91 32.66
CA VAL A 263 13.18 -42.20 34.01
C VAL A 263 14.14 -41.20 34.67
N ALA A 264 13.66 -40.45 35.68
CA ALA A 264 13.86 -40.71 37.14
C ALA A 264 13.72 -39.45 38.01
N LEU A 265 12.88 -39.55 39.07
CA LEU A 265 12.88 -38.87 40.39
C LEU A 265 12.87 -37.31 40.42
N ASP A 266 12.10 -36.60 41.26
CA ASP A 266 11.66 -36.82 42.65
C ASP A 266 10.53 -35.84 43.03
N ARG A 267 9.70 -36.27 43.98
CA ARG A 267 8.93 -35.54 45.02
C ARG A 267 8.13 -34.25 44.77
N MET A 268 6.84 -34.42 45.10
CA MET A 268 6.06 -33.68 46.09
C MET A 268 5.85 -32.17 45.92
N ALA A 269 4.61 -31.79 45.62
CA ALA A 269 3.81 -30.99 46.56
C ALA A 269 2.32 -31.09 46.19
N ASN A 270 1.57 -31.73 47.08
CA ASN A 270 0.11 -31.70 47.14
C ASN A 270 -0.37 -30.26 47.37
N TYR A 271 -1.38 -29.83 46.61
CA TYR A 271 -2.40 -28.90 47.08
C TYR A 271 -3.73 -29.33 46.47
N GLU A 272 -4.58 -29.92 47.31
CA GLU A 272 -6.00 -30.10 47.06
C GLU A 272 -6.71 -28.75 47.25
N LEU A 273 -7.63 -28.39 46.35
CA LEU A 273 -8.81 -27.55 46.57
C LEU A 273 -9.85 -27.88 45.46
N PRO A 274 -11.16 -27.75 45.73
CA PRO A 274 -12.16 -28.69 45.29
C PRO A 274 -12.80 -28.32 43.96
N LEU A 275 -13.25 -29.39 43.29
CA LEU A 275 -14.07 -29.38 42.10
C LEU A 275 -15.46 -28.83 42.42
N GLU A 276 -15.80 -27.63 41.91
CA GLU A 276 -17.20 -27.21 41.80
C GLU A 276 -17.40 -26.46 40.47
N GLY A 277 -18.46 -26.83 39.78
CA GLY A 277 -18.58 -26.74 38.32
C GLY A 277 -18.55 -25.34 37.71
N ALA A 278 -17.86 -25.25 36.58
CA ALA A 278 -18.26 -24.45 35.43
C ALA A 278 -17.44 -24.96 34.23
N LEU A 279 -18.10 -25.34 33.14
CA LEU A 279 -17.44 -25.55 31.84
C LEU A 279 -16.51 -24.35 31.56
N PRO A 280 -15.24 -24.55 31.17
CA PRO A 280 -14.51 -23.49 30.52
C PRO A 280 -15.21 -23.24 29.19
N HIS A 281 -15.79 -22.06 29.04
CA HIS A 281 -16.12 -21.49 27.75
C HIS A 281 -14.99 -21.79 26.77
N LEU A 282 -15.31 -22.53 25.72
CA LEU A 282 -14.47 -22.71 24.56
C LEU A 282 -14.18 -21.31 24.02
N TYR A 283 -12.97 -20.79 24.28
CA TYR A 283 -12.49 -19.61 23.58
C TYR A 283 -12.56 -19.93 22.08
N PRO A 284 -13.28 -19.16 21.26
CA PRO A 284 -13.17 -19.35 19.82
C PRO A 284 -11.71 -19.03 19.44
N LEU A 285 -11.06 -19.98 18.76
CA LEU A 285 -9.85 -19.70 17.99
C LEU A 285 -10.22 -18.67 16.90
N GLY A 286 -10.04 -17.38 17.18
CA GLY A 286 -9.83 -16.34 16.16
C GLY A 286 -8.39 -15.79 16.25
N PRO A 287 -7.91 -14.90 15.37
CA PRO A 287 -8.14 -14.65 13.94
C PRO A 287 -6.80 -14.75 13.14
N LEU A 288 -5.85 -15.59 13.57
CA LEU A 288 -4.46 -15.60 13.09
C LEU A 288 -4.26 -16.04 11.61
N GLN A 289 -5.28 -16.65 11.00
CA GLN A 289 -5.20 -17.19 9.64
C GLN A 289 -5.58 -16.15 8.56
N GLU A 290 -6.53 -15.26 8.84
CA GLU A 290 -6.94 -14.18 7.92
C GLU A 290 -5.85 -13.12 7.78
N ASP A 291 -5.20 -12.75 8.89
CA ASP A 291 -4.12 -11.76 8.91
C ASP A 291 -2.98 -12.14 7.95
N LYS A 292 -2.51 -13.41 7.99
CA LYS A 292 -1.43 -13.89 7.10
C LYS A 292 -1.80 -13.81 5.62
N MET A 293 -3.09 -13.97 5.30
CA MET A 293 -3.62 -13.96 3.94
C MET A 293 -3.63 -12.55 3.35
N GLN A 294 -4.00 -11.55 4.16
CA GLN A 294 -3.97 -10.14 3.77
C GLN A 294 -2.54 -9.63 3.50
N TYR A 295 -1.56 -9.99 4.35
CA TYR A 295 -0.17 -9.55 4.15
C TYR A 295 0.44 -10.06 2.83
N LEU A 296 0.12 -11.29 2.42
CA LEU A 296 0.58 -11.83 1.14
C LEU A 296 -0.03 -11.07 -0.04
N GLN A 297 -1.33 -10.78 0.02
CA GLN A 297 -2.06 -10.03 -1.00
C GLN A 297 -1.54 -8.59 -1.16
N ILE A 298 -1.13 -7.95 -0.06
CA ILE A 298 -0.46 -6.65 -0.07
C ILE A 298 0.90 -6.76 -0.77
N ALA A 299 1.71 -7.76 -0.41
CA ALA A 299 3.04 -7.97 -0.97
C ALA A 299 2.99 -8.24 -2.49
N VAL A 300 2.04 -9.05 -2.97
CA VAL A 300 1.87 -9.35 -4.40
C VAL A 300 1.52 -8.08 -5.18
N ARG A 301 0.56 -7.28 -4.72
CA ARG A 301 0.17 -6.01 -5.38
C ARG A 301 1.32 -5.00 -5.39
N ALA A 302 2.04 -4.85 -4.28
CA ALA A 302 3.21 -3.97 -4.21
C ALA A 302 4.34 -4.44 -5.13
N CYS A 303 4.61 -5.76 -5.21
CA CYS A 303 5.61 -6.31 -6.12
C CYS A 303 5.20 -6.14 -7.59
N PHE A 304 3.92 -6.33 -7.92
CA PHE A 304 3.38 -6.08 -9.25
C PHE A 304 3.58 -4.61 -9.67
N LEU A 305 3.17 -3.66 -8.82
CA LEU A 305 3.38 -2.22 -9.06
C LEU A 305 4.87 -1.88 -9.20
N GLY A 306 5.75 -2.48 -8.39
CA GLY A 306 7.20 -2.31 -8.53
C GLY A 306 7.76 -2.86 -9.84
N PHE A 307 7.23 -4.00 -10.32
CA PHE A 307 7.59 -4.57 -11.62
C PHE A 307 7.13 -3.67 -12.77
N VAL A 308 5.87 -3.20 -12.76
CA VAL A 308 5.33 -2.28 -13.76
C VAL A 308 6.12 -0.97 -13.77
N PHE A 309 6.47 -0.42 -12.61
CA PHE A 309 7.33 0.76 -12.48
C PHE A 309 8.71 0.51 -13.12
N GLY A 310 9.34 -0.63 -12.82
CA GLY A 310 10.63 -1.01 -13.39
C GLY A 310 10.59 -1.13 -14.92
N CYS A 311 9.55 -1.78 -15.46
CA CYS A 311 9.31 -1.82 -16.91
C CYS A 311 9.10 -0.42 -17.51
N GLY A 312 8.36 0.44 -16.81
CA GLY A 312 8.16 1.83 -17.19
C GLY A 312 9.48 2.61 -17.28
N VAL A 313 10.38 2.45 -16.31
CA VAL A 313 11.71 3.08 -16.34
C VAL A 313 12.52 2.59 -17.54
N LEU A 314 12.55 1.28 -17.79
CA LEU A 314 13.25 0.73 -18.94
C LEU A 314 12.71 1.28 -20.26
N LEU A 315 11.39 1.39 -20.38
CA LEU A 315 10.75 1.94 -21.58
C LEU A 315 11.01 3.45 -21.73
N SER A 316 11.05 4.19 -20.62
CA SER A 316 11.29 5.65 -20.60
C SER A 316 12.64 6.05 -21.20
N PHE A 317 13.63 5.16 -21.14
CA PHE A 317 14.98 5.38 -21.66
C PHE A 317 15.26 4.56 -22.92
N SER A 318 14.22 3.95 -23.52
CA SER A 318 14.40 3.05 -24.66
C SER A 318 14.85 3.77 -25.94
N GLN A 319 14.69 5.10 -26.02
CA GLN A 319 14.89 5.90 -27.24
C GLN A 319 13.98 5.41 -28.37
N SER A 320 12.75 5.04 -28.02
CA SER A 320 11.74 4.59 -28.97
C SER A 320 10.51 5.48 -28.92
N SER A 321 9.59 5.27 -29.85
CA SER A 321 8.32 6.02 -29.82
C SER A 321 7.46 5.76 -28.58
N TRP A 322 7.86 4.78 -27.74
CA TRP A 322 7.19 4.37 -26.51
C TRP A 322 7.74 5.04 -25.24
N ASP A 323 8.73 5.93 -25.34
CA ASP A 323 9.36 6.54 -24.15
C ASP A 323 8.34 7.22 -23.21
N HIS A 324 7.38 7.96 -23.75
CA HIS A 324 6.32 8.60 -22.96
C HIS A 324 5.31 7.60 -22.36
N PHE A 325 5.15 6.41 -22.96
CA PHE A 325 4.38 5.32 -22.35
C PHE A 325 5.10 4.77 -21.11
N GLY A 326 6.44 4.78 -21.12
CA GLY A 326 7.24 4.50 -19.94
C GLY A 326 6.95 5.47 -18.79
N TRP A 327 6.88 6.77 -19.07
CA TRP A 327 6.54 7.80 -18.07
C TRP A 327 5.14 7.58 -17.49
N TYR A 328 4.18 7.21 -18.34
CA TYR A 328 2.83 6.81 -17.95
C TYR A 328 2.84 5.61 -17.00
N MET A 329 3.54 4.53 -17.34
CA MET A 329 3.64 3.33 -16.49
C MET A 329 4.25 3.64 -15.12
N CYS A 330 5.31 4.46 -15.09
CA CYS A 330 5.93 4.92 -13.84
C CYS A 330 4.94 5.73 -13.00
N SER A 331 4.23 6.68 -13.62
CA SER A 331 3.26 7.55 -12.96
C SER A 331 2.08 6.77 -12.38
N LEU A 332 1.53 5.83 -13.15
CA LEU A 332 0.44 4.96 -12.72
C LEU A 332 0.85 4.08 -11.54
N SER A 333 2.03 3.46 -11.63
CA SER A 333 2.54 2.58 -10.58
C SER A 333 2.82 3.35 -9.28
N LEU A 334 3.38 4.56 -9.40
CA LEU A 334 3.64 5.44 -8.27
C LEU A 334 2.34 5.90 -7.61
N PHE A 335 1.32 6.28 -8.40
CA PHE A 335 0.02 6.70 -7.89
C PHE A 335 -0.61 5.63 -7.00
N HIS A 336 -0.78 4.41 -7.51
CA HIS A 336 -1.43 3.31 -6.78
C HIS A 336 -0.63 2.86 -5.55
N TYR A 337 0.70 2.78 -5.66
CA TYR A 337 1.53 2.38 -4.54
C TYR A 337 1.52 3.43 -3.42
N SER A 338 1.66 4.70 -3.78
CA SER A 338 1.72 5.78 -2.81
C SER A 338 0.37 6.04 -2.13
N GLU A 339 -0.77 5.80 -2.79
CA GLU A 339 -2.10 5.82 -2.15
C GLU A 339 -2.16 4.84 -0.98
N TYR A 340 -1.76 3.59 -1.22
CA TYR A 340 -1.72 2.58 -0.17
C TYR A 340 -0.76 2.96 0.95
N LEU A 341 0.47 3.38 0.60
CA LEU A 341 1.50 3.73 1.56
C LEU A 341 1.08 4.91 2.47
N VAL A 342 0.53 5.97 1.88
CA VAL A 342 0.14 7.18 2.61
C VAL A 342 -1.07 6.90 3.51
N THR A 343 -1.99 6.04 3.06
CA THR A 343 -3.11 5.56 3.88
C THR A 343 -2.61 4.72 5.05
N ALA A 344 -1.65 3.82 4.80
CA ALA A 344 -1.06 2.99 5.87
C ALA A 344 -0.35 3.82 6.94
N VAL A 345 0.25 4.94 6.55
CA VAL A 345 0.93 5.86 7.48
C VAL A 345 -0.06 6.73 8.26
N ASN A 346 -1.08 7.29 7.59
CA ASN A 346 -1.94 8.33 8.17
C ASN A 346 -3.26 7.81 8.75
N ASN A 347 -3.83 6.76 8.16
CA ASN A 347 -5.09 6.17 8.56
C ASN A 347 -5.04 4.63 8.50
N PRO A 348 -4.21 3.97 9.33
CA PRO A 348 -4.07 2.51 9.31
C PRO A 348 -5.35 1.77 9.68
N LYS A 349 -6.32 2.43 10.32
CA LYS A 349 -7.61 1.84 10.70
C LYS A 349 -8.53 1.64 9.49
N SER A 350 -8.45 2.49 8.47
CA SER A 350 -9.23 2.37 7.24
C SER A 350 -8.46 1.65 6.13
N LEU A 351 -7.28 1.10 6.42
CA LEU A 351 -6.42 0.49 5.42
C LEU A 351 -7.00 -0.86 4.99
N SER A 352 -7.22 -1.02 3.68
CA SER A 352 -7.64 -2.28 3.07
C SER A 352 -6.87 -2.53 1.77
N LEU A 353 -7.13 -3.67 1.12
CA LEU A 353 -6.56 -3.95 -0.20
C LEU A 353 -7.07 -2.96 -1.27
N ASP A 354 -8.27 -2.42 -1.08
CA ASP A 354 -8.86 -1.42 -1.97
C ASP A 354 -8.15 -0.07 -1.86
N SER A 355 -7.38 0.17 -0.80
CA SER A 355 -6.55 1.38 -0.66
C SER A 355 -5.44 1.49 -1.71
N PHE A 356 -5.11 0.40 -2.42
CA PHE A 356 -4.26 0.47 -3.63
C PHE A 356 -4.97 1.14 -4.82
N LEU A 357 -6.31 1.21 -4.78
CA LEU A 357 -7.15 1.75 -5.84
C LEU A 357 -6.95 1.08 -7.21
N LEU A 358 -6.56 -0.20 -7.22
CA LEU A 358 -6.36 -0.97 -8.45
C LEU A 358 -7.68 -1.35 -9.12
N ASN A 359 -8.68 -1.72 -8.31
CA ASN A 359 -10.01 -2.11 -8.76
C ASN A 359 -10.97 -0.95 -8.51
N HIS A 360 -11.02 0.00 -9.45
CA HIS A 360 -11.84 1.19 -9.31
C HIS A 360 -13.29 0.94 -9.70
N SER A 361 -13.51 0.42 -10.91
CA SER A 361 -14.80 0.05 -11.50
C SER A 361 -14.58 -0.48 -12.93
N LEU A 362 -15.62 -1.01 -13.56
CA LEU A 362 -15.57 -1.41 -14.97
C LEU A 362 -15.27 -0.21 -15.88
N GLU A 363 -15.80 0.98 -15.58
CA GLU A 363 -15.58 2.20 -16.37
C GLU A 363 -14.11 2.62 -16.34
N TYR A 364 -13.43 2.48 -15.20
CA TYR A 364 -12.01 2.76 -15.09
C TYR A 364 -11.18 1.82 -15.97
N THR A 365 -11.47 0.52 -15.92
CA THR A 365 -10.78 -0.48 -16.74
C THR A 365 -10.99 -0.21 -18.23
N VAL A 366 -12.23 0.10 -18.64
CA VAL A 366 -12.55 0.45 -20.03
C VAL A 366 -11.79 1.71 -20.46
N ALA A 367 -11.73 2.75 -19.61
CA ALA A 367 -11.01 3.98 -19.91
C ALA A 367 -9.48 3.74 -20.03
N ALA A 368 -8.90 2.94 -19.13
CA ALA A 368 -7.49 2.59 -19.19
C ALA A 368 -7.16 1.82 -20.48
N LEU A 369 -7.93 0.77 -20.79
CA LEU A 369 -7.75 -0.02 -22.01
C LEU A 369 -7.95 0.83 -23.27
N SER A 370 -8.96 1.71 -23.32
CA SER A 370 -9.16 2.59 -24.46
C SER A 370 -7.98 3.55 -24.66
N SER A 371 -7.41 4.08 -23.58
CA SER A 371 -6.22 4.92 -23.65
C SER A 371 -4.98 4.20 -24.18
N TRP A 372 -4.81 2.92 -23.83
CA TRP A 372 -3.69 2.10 -24.31
C TRP A 372 -3.87 1.72 -25.78
N ILE A 373 -5.11 1.42 -26.18
CA ILE A 373 -5.46 1.14 -27.57
C ILE A 373 -5.24 2.37 -28.43
N GLU A 374 -5.74 3.54 -28.04
CA GLU A 374 -5.53 4.81 -28.75
C GLU A 374 -4.04 5.12 -28.89
N PHE A 375 -3.29 5.05 -27.78
CA PHE A 375 -1.86 5.28 -27.82
C PHE A 375 -1.15 4.33 -28.78
N THR A 376 -1.45 3.03 -28.72
CA THR A 376 -0.80 2.01 -29.55
C THR A 376 -1.14 2.20 -31.02
N LEU A 377 -2.41 2.36 -31.36
CA LEU A 377 -2.86 2.55 -32.74
C LEU A 377 -2.26 3.82 -33.35
N GLU A 378 -2.32 4.94 -32.63
CA GLU A 378 -1.76 6.20 -33.11
C GLU A 378 -0.23 6.16 -33.16
N ASN A 379 0.45 5.45 -32.25
CA ASN A 379 1.89 5.28 -32.32
C ASN A 379 2.34 4.43 -33.51
N LEU A 380 1.53 3.44 -33.92
CA LEU A 380 1.79 2.61 -35.10
C LEU A 380 1.53 3.35 -36.41
N LEU A 381 0.51 4.21 -36.45
CA LEU A 381 0.12 4.97 -37.65
C LEU A 381 0.88 6.29 -37.80
N TRP A 382 1.08 7.01 -36.69
CA TRP A 382 1.62 8.38 -36.63
C TRP A 382 2.53 8.55 -35.40
N PRO A 383 3.73 7.94 -35.39
CA PRO A 383 4.65 8.01 -34.25
C PRO A 383 5.08 9.45 -33.90
N GLU A 384 5.10 10.36 -34.87
CA GLU A 384 5.44 11.78 -34.65
C GLU A 384 4.49 12.48 -33.66
N LEU A 385 3.20 12.10 -33.65
CA LEU A 385 2.21 12.65 -32.71
C LEU A 385 2.57 12.30 -31.26
N LYS A 386 3.15 11.12 -31.04
CA LYS A 386 3.53 10.62 -29.71
C LYS A 386 4.89 11.11 -29.26
N GLN A 387 5.63 11.80 -30.12
CA GLN A 387 6.96 12.35 -29.84
C GLN A 387 6.93 13.87 -29.55
N VAL A 388 5.75 14.45 -29.34
CA VAL A 388 5.60 15.87 -28.98
C VAL A 388 5.99 16.10 -27.51
N THR A 389 7.30 16.18 -27.25
CA THR A 389 7.85 16.18 -25.89
C THR A 389 7.34 17.32 -25.00
N TRP A 390 7.09 18.52 -25.54
CA TRP A 390 6.59 19.64 -24.72
C TRP A 390 5.18 19.37 -24.17
N LEU A 391 4.32 18.71 -24.96
CA LEU A 391 2.98 18.33 -24.54
C LEU A 391 3.06 17.21 -23.51
N SER A 392 3.88 16.20 -23.77
CA SER A 392 4.13 15.11 -22.82
C SER A 392 4.71 15.60 -21.49
N THR A 393 5.62 16.56 -21.53
CA THR A 393 6.21 17.21 -20.35
C THR A 393 5.16 18.02 -19.59
N THR A 394 4.27 18.72 -20.29
CA THR A 394 3.14 19.41 -19.65
C THR A 394 2.22 18.42 -18.94
N GLY A 395 1.92 17.29 -19.57
CA GLY A 395 1.18 16.20 -18.93
C GLY A 395 1.87 15.64 -17.69
N LEU A 396 3.19 15.41 -17.76
CA LEU A 396 3.98 14.97 -16.61
C LEU A 396 3.96 15.99 -15.46
N LEU A 397 4.05 17.29 -15.75
CA LEU A 397 3.94 18.33 -14.72
C LEU A 397 2.54 18.36 -14.08
N MET A 398 1.48 18.16 -14.86
CA MET A 398 0.12 18.02 -14.34
C MET A 398 -0.03 16.79 -13.43
N VAL A 399 0.55 15.66 -13.84
CA VAL A 399 0.59 14.42 -13.05
C VAL A 399 1.33 14.62 -11.74
N VAL A 400 2.53 15.21 -11.76
CA VAL A 400 3.32 15.48 -10.55
C VAL A 400 2.58 16.45 -9.63
N PHE A 401 2.00 17.53 -10.16
CA PHE A 401 1.20 18.46 -9.38
C PHE A 401 0.00 17.77 -8.73
N GLY A 402 -0.75 16.98 -9.52
CA GLY A 402 -1.93 16.26 -9.04
C GLY A 402 -1.60 15.24 -7.96
N GLU A 403 -0.50 14.50 -8.15
CA GLU A 403 0.04 13.55 -7.19
C GLU A 403 0.43 14.25 -5.89
N CYS A 404 1.26 15.29 -5.95
CA CYS A 404 1.67 16.03 -4.75
C CYS A 404 0.48 16.63 -4.00
N LEU A 405 -0.47 17.26 -4.70
CA LEU A 405 -1.64 17.87 -4.07
C LEU A 405 -2.53 16.83 -3.38
N ARG A 406 -2.74 15.67 -4.03
CA ARG A 406 -3.53 14.58 -3.46
C ARG A 406 -2.89 14.01 -2.19
N LYS A 407 -1.59 13.73 -2.24
CA LYS A 407 -0.87 13.21 -1.07
C LYS A 407 -0.81 14.25 0.05
N ALA A 408 -0.61 15.53 -0.26
CA ALA A 408 -0.68 16.61 0.71
C ALA A 408 -2.05 16.70 1.39
N ALA A 409 -3.15 16.49 0.64
CA ALA A 409 -4.50 16.43 1.20
C ALA A 409 -4.64 15.26 2.18
N MET A 410 -4.19 14.06 1.80
CA MET A 410 -4.22 12.88 2.68
C MET A 410 -3.40 13.08 3.96
N PHE A 411 -2.20 13.66 3.86
CA PHE A 411 -1.38 14.00 5.03
C PHE A 411 -2.03 15.06 5.92
N THR A 412 -2.67 16.07 5.33
CA THR A 412 -3.31 17.17 6.08
C THR A 412 -4.58 16.70 6.78
N ALA A 413 -5.38 15.87 6.14
CA ALA A 413 -6.62 15.32 6.72
C ALA A 413 -6.36 14.17 7.71
N GLY A 414 -5.28 13.41 7.52
CA GLY A 414 -4.89 12.33 8.43
C GLY A 414 -5.97 11.25 8.54
N SER A 415 -6.39 10.95 9.77
CA SER A 415 -7.47 9.99 10.05
C SER A 415 -8.86 10.46 9.61
N ASN A 416 -9.03 11.74 9.24
CA ASN A 416 -10.28 12.25 8.70
C ASN A 416 -10.43 11.97 7.19
N PHE A 417 -9.38 11.49 6.52
CA PHE A 417 -9.44 11.10 5.11
C PHE A 417 -9.92 9.65 4.97
N ASN A 418 -10.84 9.41 4.03
CA ASN A 418 -11.27 8.08 3.64
C ASN A 418 -11.47 8.00 2.11
N HIS A 419 -11.16 6.85 1.50
CA HIS A 419 -11.39 6.61 0.08
C HIS A 419 -12.88 6.49 -0.26
N VAL A 420 -13.70 6.08 0.71
CA VAL A 420 -15.17 6.00 0.58
C VAL A 420 -15.81 7.18 1.29
N VAL A 421 -16.77 7.84 0.62
CA VAL A 421 -17.55 8.94 1.24
C VAL A 421 -18.30 8.39 2.44
N GLN A 422 -18.16 9.06 3.59
CA GLN A 422 -18.81 8.65 4.82
C GLN A 422 -20.19 9.31 4.92
N ASN A 423 -21.21 8.51 5.23
CA ASN A 423 -22.58 8.99 5.46
C ASN A 423 -22.90 9.16 6.95
N GLU A 424 -22.05 8.64 7.84
CA GLU A 424 -22.18 8.78 9.29
C GLU A 424 -20.94 9.46 9.89
N LYS A 425 -21.14 10.26 10.93
CA LYS A 425 -20.07 10.96 11.63
C LYS A 425 -19.47 10.08 12.72
N SER A 426 -18.21 9.70 12.55
CA SER A 426 -17.42 9.10 13.64
C SER A 426 -17.11 10.14 14.74
N GLU A 427 -17.00 9.71 15.99
CA GLU A 427 -16.65 10.56 17.14
C GLU A 427 -15.31 11.29 16.96
N THR A 428 -14.37 10.70 16.23
CA THR A 428 -13.06 11.31 15.96
C THR A 428 -13.05 12.19 14.71
N HIS A 429 -14.16 12.28 13.97
CA HIS A 429 -14.23 13.02 12.71
C HIS A 429 -14.36 14.53 12.98
N THR A 430 -13.36 15.28 12.55
CA THR A 430 -13.24 16.73 12.72
C THR A 430 -13.15 17.44 11.38
N LEU A 431 -13.65 18.68 11.32
CA LEU A 431 -13.60 19.49 10.11
C LEU A 431 -12.19 20.07 9.91
N VAL A 432 -11.52 19.66 8.83
CA VAL A 432 -10.17 20.13 8.49
C VAL A 432 -10.23 21.30 7.52
N THR A 433 -9.72 22.46 7.94
CA THR A 433 -9.72 23.71 7.14
C THR A 433 -8.34 24.34 6.94
N SER A 434 -7.28 23.72 7.49
CA SER A 434 -5.90 24.19 7.43
C SER A 434 -5.10 23.56 6.28
N GLY A 435 -3.92 24.11 5.98
CA GLY A 435 -3.02 23.55 4.95
C GLY A 435 -3.64 23.66 3.55
N VAL A 436 -3.57 22.58 2.76
CA VAL A 436 -4.16 22.57 1.41
C VAL A 436 -5.69 22.72 1.40
N TYR A 437 -6.35 22.42 2.51
CA TYR A 437 -7.78 22.67 2.70
C TYR A 437 -8.10 24.16 2.84
N ALA A 438 -7.14 25.02 3.14
CA ALA A 438 -7.36 26.47 3.10
C ALA A 438 -7.47 27.02 1.66
N TRP A 439 -6.97 26.27 0.67
CA TRP A 439 -6.99 26.67 -0.74
C TRP A 439 -8.20 26.09 -1.49
N PHE A 440 -8.48 24.81 -1.25
CA PHE A 440 -9.57 24.09 -1.90
C PHE A 440 -10.33 23.27 -0.86
N ARG A 441 -11.66 23.19 -0.98
CA ARG A 441 -12.46 22.32 -0.09
C ARG A 441 -12.18 20.84 -0.31
N HIS A 442 -11.87 20.48 -1.55
CA HIS A 442 -11.65 19.10 -2.00
C HIS A 442 -10.28 18.93 -2.68
N PRO A 443 -9.16 19.19 -1.99
CA PRO A 443 -7.83 19.22 -2.60
C PRO A 443 -7.40 17.85 -3.14
N SER A 444 -7.84 16.74 -2.51
CA SER A 444 -7.61 15.38 -3.00
C SER A 444 -8.28 15.11 -4.35
N TYR A 445 -9.46 15.70 -4.58
CA TYR A 445 -10.23 15.59 -5.83
C TYR A 445 -9.62 16.46 -6.91
N VAL A 446 -9.19 17.67 -6.55
CA VAL A 446 -8.42 18.54 -7.46
C VAL A 446 -7.15 17.83 -7.92
N GLY A 447 -6.40 17.23 -6.99
CA GLY A 447 -5.19 16.48 -7.31
C GLY A 447 -5.46 15.32 -8.28
N TRP A 448 -6.49 14.52 -7.99
CA TRP A 448 -6.85 13.39 -8.85
C TRP A 448 -7.40 13.82 -10.22
N PHE A 449 -8.17 14.90 -10.28
CA PHE A 449 -8.71 15.47 -11.51
C PHE A 449 -7.59 15.89 -12.47
N TYR A 450 -6.59 16.65 -11.99
CA TYR A 450 -5.47 17.06 -12.83
C TYR A 450 -4.52 15.91 -13.15
N TRP A 451 -4.33 14.97 -12.20
CA TRP A 451 -3.53 13.78 -12.42
C TRP A 451 -4.09 12.94 -13.57
N SER A 452 -5.40 12.64 -13.56
CA SER A 452 -6.02 11.77 -14.55
C SER A 452 -5.98 12.38 -15.96
N ILE A 453 -6.30 13.67 -16.11
CA ILE A 453 -6.18 14.38 -17.38
C ILE A 453 -4.71 14.46 -17.82
N GLY A 454 -3.81 14.75 -16.87
CA GLY A 454 -2.37 14.81 -17.10
C GLY A 454 -1.82 13.51 -17.70
N THR A 455 -2.33 12.34 -17.30
CA THR A 455 -1.91 11.06 -17.90
C THR A 455 -2.18 10.97 -19.40
N GLN A 456 -3.32 11.50 -19.86
CA GLN A 456 -3.69 11.47 -21.28
C GLN A 456 -2.96 12.55 -22.09
N VAL A 457 -2.75 13.72 -21.49
CA VAL A 457 -1.90 14.78 -22.07
C VAL A 457 -0.46 14.26 -22.22
N MET A 458 0.04 13.51 -21.23
CA MET A 458 1.37 12.90 -21.26
C MET A 458 1.53 11.91 -22.42
N LEU A 459 0.49 11.11 -22.69
CA LEU A 459 0.43 10.17 -23.81
C LEU A 459 0.12 10.83 -25.17
N CYS A 460 -0.12 12.15 -25.20
CA CYS A 460 -0.59 12.86 -26.39
C CYS A 460 -1.83 12.18 -27.02
N ASN A 461 -2.77 11.72 -26.20
CA ASN A 461 -4.02 11.06 -26.63
C ASN A 461 -5.13 12.10 -26.79
N PRO A 462 -5.50 12.52 -28.02
CA PRO A 462 -6.52 13.54 -28.22
C PRO A 462 -7.94 13.09 -27.84
N ILE A 463 -8.31 11.83 -28.13
CA ILE A 463 -9.68 11.33 -27.90
C ILE A 463 -9.86 11.01 -26.43
N CYS A 464 -8.98 10.19 -25.85
CA CYS A 464 -9.01 9.86 -24.43
C CYS A 464 -8.73 11.09 -23.56
N GLY A 465 -7.95 12.08 -24.02
CA GLY A 465 -7.78 13.33 -23.30
C GLY A 465 -9.10 14.05 -23.01
N VAL A 466 -9.96 14.19 -24.04
CA VAL A 466 -11.30 14.78 -23.89
C VAL A 466 -12.22 13.84 -23.11
N GLY A 467 -12.19 12.54 -23.40
CA GLY A 467 -13.00 11.54 -22.71
C GLY A 467 -12.75 11.51 -21.20
N TYR A 468 -11.48 11.43 -20.79
CA TYR A 468 -11.08 11.46 -19.39
C TYR A 468 -11.53 12.76 -18.72
N ALA A 469 -11.29 13.92 -19.35
CA ALA A 469 -11.68 15.21 -18.78
C ALA A 469 -13.18 15.31 -18.51
N LEU A 470 -14.03 14.85 -19.45
CA LEU A 470 -15.48 14.89 -19.28
C LEU A 470 -15.97 13.88 -18.23
N THR A 471 -15.45 12.65 -18.25
CA THR A 471 -15.86 11.59 -17.31
C THR A 471 -15.45 11.94 -15.88
N VAL A 472 -14.20 12.35 -15.68
CA VAL A 472 -13.70 12.70 -14.34
C VAL A 472 -14.37 13.97 -13.81
N TRP A 473 -14.71 14.93 -14.68
CA TRP A 473 -15.47 16.12 -14.29
C TRP A 473 -16.87 15.76 -13.79
N ARG A 474 -17.61 14.91 -14.52
CA ARG A 474 -18.94 14.45 -14.10
C ARG A 474 -18.88 13.68 -12.79
N PHE A 475 -17.94 12.74 -12.68
CA PHE A 475 -17.72 11.94 -11.48
C PHE A 475 -17.51 12.82 -10.24
N PHE A 476 -16.58 13.78 -10.30
CA PHE A 476 -16.33 14.65 -9.15
C PHE A 476 -17.42 15.68 -8.90
N ARG A 477 -18.18 16.10 -9.91
CA ARG A 477 -19.34 16.96 -9.70
C ARG A 477 -20.34 16.26 -8.78
N ASP A 478 -20.72 15.03 -9.14
CA ASP A 478 -21.76 14.27 -8.43
C ASP A 478 -21.25 13.87 -7.04
N ARG A 479 -20.02 13.34 -6.96
CA ARG A 479 -19.40 12.97 -5.68
C ARG A 479 -19.19 14.14 -4.72
N THR A 480 -18.78 15.30 -5.23
CA THR A 480 -18.61 16.52 -4.40
C THR A 480 -19.95 16.98 -3.84
N GLU A 481 -21.04 16.83 -4.61
CA GLU A 481 -22.37 17.20 -4.13
C GLU A 481 -22.81 16.29 -3.00
N GLU A 482 -22.74 14.96 -3.16
CA GLU A 482 -23.08 13.98 -2.13
C GLU A 482 -22.28 14.17 -0.84
N GLU A 483 -20.95 14.30 -0.96
CA GLU A 483 -20.10 14.47 0.22
C GLU A 483 -20.35 15.79 0.95
N GLU A 484 -20.63 16.88 0.22
CA GLU A 484 -20.97 18.15 0.86
C GLU A 484 -22.32 18.10 1.60
N ILE A 485 -23.28 17.27 1.17
CA ILE A 485 -24.52 17.05 1.93
C ILE A 485 -24.17 16.40 3.28
N SER A 486 -23.36 15.34 3.27
CA SER A 486 -22.90 14.66 4.50
C SER A 486 -22.09 15.59 5.40
N LEU A 487 -21.19 16.40 4.84
CA LEU A 487 -20.40 17.37 5.62
C LEU A 487 -21.27 18.47 6.26
N ILE A 488 -22.30 18.95 5.56
CA ILE A 488 -23.29 19.87 6.14
C ILE A 488 -24.06 19.18 7.28
N HIS A 489 -24.43 17.92 7.11
CA HIS A 489 -25.08 17.14 8.17
C HIS A 489 -24.16 16.96 9.40
N PHE A 490 -22.86 16.73 9.20
CA PHE A 490 -21.90 16.45 10.27
C PHE A 490 -21.45 17.68 11.07
N PHE A 491 -21.33 18.83 10.39
CA PHE A 491 -20.69 20.03 10.95
C PHE A 491 -21.57 21.29 10.88
N GLY A 492 -22.73 21.23 10.23
CA GLY A 492 -23.70 22.32 10.19
C GLY A 492 -23.11 23.64 9.70
N GLU A 493 -23.28 24.69 10.52
CA GLU A 493 -22.84 26.05 10.20
C GLU A 493 -21.32 26.19 10.00
N GLU A 494 -20.50 25.40 10.71
CA GLU A 494 -19.04 25.48 10.55
C GLU A 494 -18.62 25.17 9.11
N TYR A 495 -19.25 24.16 8.50
CA TYR A 495 -18.99 23.82 7.10
C TYR A 495 -19.56 24.88 6.14
N LEU A 496 -20.72 25.46 6.45
CA LEU A 496 -21.30 26.53 5.64
C LEU A 496 -20.43 27.79 5.63
N GLU A 497 -19.84 28.16 6.76
CA GLU A 497 -18.89 29.27 6.85
C GLU A 497 -17.58 28.99 6.11
N TYR A 498 -17.08 27.76 6.20
CA TYR A 498 -15.92 27.31 5.42
C TYR A 498 -16.22 27.36 3.91
N LYS A 499 -17.40 26.90 3.50
CA LYS A 499 -17.87 26.91 2.11
C LYS A 499 -17.96 28.30 1.49
N LYS A 500 -18.36 29.30 2.28
CA LYS A 500 -18.40 30.71 1.84
C LYS A 500 -17.01 31.26 1.54
N ARG A 501 -15.97 30.78 2.22
CA ARG A 501 -14.60 31.32 2.17
C ARG A 501 -13.70 30.60 1.17
N VAL A 502 -13.86 29.28 1.04
CA VAL A 502 -12.93 28.44 0.26
C VAL A 502 -13.66 27.80 -0.92
N PRO A 503 -13.15 27.87 -2.16
CA PRO A 503 -13.77 27.25 -3.33
C PRO A 503 -13.57 25.72 -3.35
N THR A 504 -14.33 24.99 -4.15
CA THR A 504 -14.10 23.54 -4.39
C THR A 504 -12.72 23.26 -4.97
N GLY A 505 -12.24 24.15 -5.85
CA GLY A 505 -11.00 24.01 -6.62
C GLY A 505 -11.17 23.34 -7.99
N LEU A 506 -12.32 22.73 -8.24
CA LEU A 506 -12.64 22.08 -9.51
C LEU A 506 -13.36 23.05 -10.47
N PRO A 507 -13.02 23.07 -11.76
CA PRO A 507 -13.59 24.02 -12.71
C PRO A 507 -15.10 23.78 -12.87
N PHE A 508 -15.90 24.83 -12.79
CA PHE A 508 -17.36 24.79 -12.95
C PHE A 508 -18.15 23.93 -11.94
N ILE A 509 -17.52 23.42 -10.87
CA ILE A 509 -18.18 22.64 -9.82
C ILE A 509 -18.35 23.53 -8.58
N LYS A 510 -19.58 23.93 -8.26
CA LYS A 510 -19.87 24.79 -7.10
C LYS A 510 -20.14 24.01 -5.80
N GLY A 511 -20.38 22.69 -5.91
CA GLY A 511 -20.89 21.84 -4.83
C GLY A 511 -22.39 22.06 -4.58
N VAL A 512 -22.89 21.62 -3.42
CA VAL A 512 -24.32 21.68 -3.08
C VAL A 512 -24.85 23.11 -3.15
N LYS A 513 -25.91 23.35 -3.93
CA LYS A 513 -26.65 24.62 -3.81
C LYS A 513 -27.52 24.53 -2.57
N VAL A 514 -27.08 25.15 -1.49
CA VAL A 514 -27.93 25.34 -0.32
C VAL A 514 -29.02 26.34 -0.71
N MET A 515 -30.12 25.84 -1.28
CA MET A 515 -31.39 26.55 -1.16
C MET A 515 -31.70 26.52 0.33
N LEU A 516 -31.39 27.61 1.03
CA LEU A 516 -32.10 27.92 2.27
C LEU A 516 -33.57 27.64 1.98
N CYS A 517 -34.18 26.70 2.71
CA CYS A 517 -35.61 26.46 2.63
C CYS A 517 -36.28 27.81 2.49
N ASN A 518 -36.98 28.03 1.37
CA ASN A 518 -37.69 29.28 1.16
C ASN A 518 -38.45 29.54 2.47
N PRO A 519 -38.25 30.68 3.17
CA PRO A 519 -38.92 30.92 4.44
C PRO A 519 -40.44 30.73 4.32
N ILE A 520 -40.99 30.91 3.11
CA ILE A 520 -42.39 30.60 2.75
C ILE A 520 -42.70 29.09 2.85
N CYS A 521 -41.83 28.21 2.38
CA CYS A 521 -41.97 26.75 2.55
C CYS A 521 -41.80 26.31 4.01
N GLY A 522 -40.86 26.91 4.74
CA GLY A 522 -40.68 26.63 6.17
C GLY A 522 -41.93 27.01 6.98
N VAL A 523 -42.47 28.21 6.73
CA VAL A 523 -43.74 28.67 7.32
C VAL A 523 -44.92 27.81 6.84
N GLY A 524 -44.97 27.43 5.57
CA GLY A 524 -46.01 26.56 5.01
C GLY A 524 -46.03 25.18 5.67
N TYR A 525 -44.86 24.55 5.84
CA TYR A 525 -44.74 23.27 6.53
C TYR A 525 -45.14 23.40 8.00
N ALA A 526 -44.64 24.42 8.71
CA ALA A 526 -45.02 24.67 10.11
C ALA A 526 -46.53 24.90 10.27
N LEU A 527 -47.16 25.66 9.36
CA LEU A 527 -48.61 25.88 9.36
C LEU A 527 -49.39 24.59 9.07
N THR A 528 -48.89 23.74 8.18
CA THR A 528 -49.54 22.47 7.80
C THR A 528 -49.48 21.48 8.96
N VAL A 529 -48.31 21.35 9.60
CA VAL A 529 -48.12 20.53 10.81
C VAL A 529 -48.96 21.06 11.96
N TRP A 530 -48.99 22.38 12.17
CA TRP A 530 -49.83 22.99 13.21
C TRP A 530 -51.33 22.72 12.97
N ARG A 531 -51.82 22.86 11.72
CA ARG A 531 -53.21 22.52 11.36
C ARG A 531 -53.51 21.04 11.59
N PHE A 532 -52.62 20.15 11.16
CA PHE A 532 -52.77 18.71 11.36
C PHE A 532 -52.93 18.37 12.85
N PHE A 533 -52.05 18.86 13.72
CA PHE A 533 -52.15 18.60 15.15
C PHE A 533 -53.38 19.24 15.79
N ARG A 534 -53.77 20.45 15.37
CA ARG A 534 -54.99 21.10 15.86
C ARG A 534 -56.23 20.26 15.53
N ASP A 535 -56.39 19.89 14.28
CA ASP A 535 -57.57 19.15 13.80
C ASP A 535 -57.63 17.76 14.45
N ARG A 536 -56.48 17.09 14.57
CA ARG A 536 -56.35 15.80 15.27
C ARG A 536 -56.70 15.88 16.75
N THR A 537 -56.22 16.92 17.45
CA THR A 537 -56.53 17.15 18.86
C THR A 537 -58.03 17.41 19.05
N GLU A 538 -58.67 18.15 18.13
CA GLU A 538 -60.11 18.39 18.17
C GLU A 538 -60.92 17.10 17.99
N GLU A 539 -60.58 16.26 16.99
CA GLU A 539 -61.25 14.97 16.76
C GLU A 539 -61.11 14.00 17.94
N GLU A 540 -59.90 13.89 18.49
CA GLU A 540 -59.61 13.02 19.64
C GLU A 540 -60.35 13.52 20.89
N GLU A 541 -60.39 14.83 21.14
CA GLU A 541 -61.15 15.39 22.24
C GLU A 541 -62.67 15.21 22.10
N ILE A 542 -63.24 15.35 20.89
CA ILE A 542 -64.67 15.07 20.65
C ILE A 542 -64.96 13.60 20.97
N SER A 543 -64.09 12.69 20.55
CA SER A 543 -64.24 11.27 20.84
C SER A 543 -64.17 11.00 22.34
N LEU A 544 -63.22 11.62 23.05
CA LEU A 544 -63.09 11.47 24.50
C LEU A 544 -64.28 12.06 25.26
N ILE A 545 -64.83 13.20 24.82
CA ILE A 545 -66.07 13.77 25.37
C ILE A 545 -67.26 12.81 25.13
N HIS A 546 -67.35 12.21 23.94
CA HIS A 546 -68.41 11.26 23.62
C HIS A 546 -68.34 9.98 24.48
N PHE A 547 -67.13 9.46 24.74
CA PHE A 547 -66.95 8.24 25.54
C PHE A 547 -67.02 8.45 27.05
N PHE A 548 -66.48 9.56 27.56
CA PHE A 548 -66.27 9.79 28.99
C PHE A 548 -67.07 10.98 29.58
N GLY A 549 -67.70 11.80 28.74
CA GLY A 549 -68.60 12.88 29.16
C GLY A 549 -67.97 13.87 30.15
N GLU A 550 -68.66 14.10 31.28
CA GLU A 550 -68.26 15.02 32.36
C GLU A 550 -66.89 14.70 32.96
N GLU A 551 -66.51 13.42 33.05
CA GLU A 551 -65.25 12.98 33.67
C GLU A 551 -64.04 13.50 32.87
N TYR A 552 -64.14 13.50 31.54
CA TYR A 552 -63.12 14.07 30.67
C TYR A 552 -63.11 15.60 30.68
N LEU A 553 -64.27 16.25 30.79
CA LEU A 553 -64.36 17.71 30.90
C LEU A 553 -63.70 18.22 32.18
N GLU A 554 -63.79 17.48 33.29
CA GLU A 554 -63.11 17.82 34.53
C GLU A 554 -61.60 17.58 34.46
N TYR A 555 -61.16 16.51 33.78
CA TYR A 555 -59.76 16.24 33.49
C TYR A 555 -59.11 17.35 32.64
N LYS A 556 -59.79 17.77 31.56
CA LYS A 556 -59.31 18.81 30.64
C LYS A 556 -59.09 20.16 31.32
N LYS A 557 -59.84 20.48 32.39
CA LYS A 557 -59.61 21.71 33.19
C LYS A 557 -58.29 21.69 33.95
N ARG A 558 -57.73 20.50 34.24
CA ARG A 558 -56.52 20.33 35.06
C ARG A 558 -55.27 20.08 34.22
N VAL A 559 -55.40 19.48 33.05
CA VAL A 559 -54.27 19.07 32.20
C VAL A 559 -54.30 19.82 30.85
N PRO A 560 -53.31 20.68 30.56
CA PRO A 560 -53.21 21.33 29.26
C PRO A 560 -52.75 20.34 28.17
N THR A 561 -53.07 20.64 26.92
CA THR A 561 -52.73 19.83 25.73
C THR A 561 -51.23 19.62 25.51
N GLY A 562 -50.36 20.42 26.14
CA GLY A 562 -48.90 20.38 25.95
C GLY A 562 -48.42 20.87 24.59
N LEU A 563 -49.34 21.15 23.65
CA LEU A 563 -49.06 21.64 22.31
C LEU A 563 -49.13 23.18 22.27
N PRO A 564 -48.05 23.87 21.82
CA PRO A 564 -48.04 25.32 21.73
C PRO A 564 -49.16 25.84 20.83
N PHE A 565 -49.92 26.82 21.32
CA PHE A 565 -50.97 27.51 20.56
C PHE A 565 -52.16 26.64 20.10
N ILE A 566 -52.34 25.43 20.65
CA ILE A 566 -53.49 24.56 20.40
C ILE A 566 -54.25 24.36 21.71
N LYS A 567 -55.49 24.88 21.79
CA LYS A 567 -56.33 24.85 23.00
C LYS A 567 -57.36 23.72 23.04
N GLY A 568 -57.46 22.91 21.97
CA GLY A 568 -58.49 21.90 21.82
C GLY A 568 -59.90 22.49 21.61
N VAL A 569 -60.93 21.63 21.66
CA VAL A 569 -62.34 21.95 21.45
C VAL A 569 -62.83 22.98 22.47
N LYS A 570 -63.44 24.07 22.00
CA LYS A 570 -64.19 24.98 22.88
C LYS A 570 -65.57 24.39 23.11
N VAL A 571 -65.82 23.93 24.33
CA VAL A 571 -67.17 23.56 24.77
C VAL A 571 -67.82 24.85 25.27
N GLU A 572 -68.71 25.45 24.47
CA GLU A 572 -69.69 26.40 25.02
C GLU A 572 -70.69 25.57 25.81
N LEU A 573 -70.68 25.76 27.13
CA LEU A 573 -71.60 25.15 28.09
C LEU A 573 -73.01 25.73 27.94
#